data_AF-A0A244EQX8-F1
#
_entry.id   AF-A0A244EQX8-F1
#
_cell.length_a   1.000
_cell.length_b   1.000
_cell.length_c   1.000
_cell.angle_alpha   90.00
_cell.angle_beta   90.00
_cell.angle_gamma   90.00
#
_symmetry.space_group_name_H-M   'P 1'
#
loop_
_entity.id
_entity.type
_entity.pdbx_description
1 polymer ?
#
loop_
_entity_poly.entity_id
_entity_poly.type
_entity_poly.pdbx_seq_one_letter_code
_entity_poly.pdbx_strand_id
1 'polypeptide(L)'
;MYLIKLAEHLDSLAVHDNAHISESDDSVTVSNLCADAARLILSTCTELGWESYAFDAEQTPTEQSDLVEAFEPFRVTIIKPDRPTNTLDILTSVGLSYWLDKGHVSVYWRIASLSKPLLTQNRIYTGWILHEAGDGDSVDTEVVISPPTKSPRALVRVSGLLNIVPVDVRPWLLLDQMQFDSEEPFHKLWSTKAFNALVHALANEVDPESHSLIFKGPPKLSLEPSNLSAQNTEGVDSSTFLGVQSAVHWVYENSREAEIKHSLLAMEIARSGRENGPAVEYLKANISTALESAKIAYQMSLSELGKDTLKSLGDLRKAITEETAKATDATRQTITAVSWALAVGVGLVAARLSTGIDPWVASVVMLIATAYIGMIVYSGWSFVCLQRDLRDDWQPKLYRFLPKEEYKKMVKEPAEKSERVFRNSAIIGMVAVVVMFLGVTLVSFINLPGSQVSKLSSKNSKANADVVFQLNQQLRKINFPLSTPVPLRKDWSSHSIAYPKSQETQATP
;
A
#
# COMPACT_ATOMS: atom_id res chain seq x y z
N MET A 1 -19.19 49.82 -2.61
CA MET A 1 -19.06 50.47 -1.28
C MET A 1 -20.31 50.27 -0.43
N TYR A 2 -21.52 50.53 -0.93
CA TYR A 2 -22.78 50.33 -0.18
C TYR A 2 -23.05 48.89 0.24
N LEU A 3 -22.66 47.90 -0.56
CA LEU A 3 -22.82 46.47 -0.23
C LEU A 3 -22.02 46.07 1.02
N ILE A 4 -20.75 46.49 1.10
CA ILE A 4 -19.89 46.20 2.24
C ILE A 4 -20.45 46.88 3.48
N LYS A 5 -20.90 48.14 3.36
CA LYS A 5 -21.56 48.86 4.46
C LYS A 5 -22.82 48.14 4.95
N LEU A 6 -23.63 47.61 4.04
CA LEU A 6 -24.82 46.83 4.40
C LEU A 6 -24.43 45.57 5.18
N ALA A 7 -23.44 44.82 4.69
CA ALA A 7 -22.94 43.62 5.37
C ALA A 7 -22.39 43.93 6.78
N GLU A 8 -21.53 44.94 6.90
CA GLU A 8 -20.96 45.40 8.18
C GLU A 8 -22.05 45.84 9.17
N HIS A 9 -23.07 46.57 8.68
CA HIS A 9 -24.17 47.00 9.53
C HIS A 9 -25.03 45.83 10.02
N LEU A 10 -25.33 44.87 9.14
CA LEU A 10 -26.06 43.65 9.51
C LEU A 10 -25.29 42.82 10.52
N ASP A 11 -23.97 42.64 10.32
CA ASP A 11 -23.13 41.93 11.27
C ASP A 11 -23.04 42.66 12.63
N SER A 12 -23.00 43.99 12.63
CA SER A 12 -23.04 44.80 13.86
C SER A 12 -24.35 44.62 14.64
N LEU A 13 -25.50 44.63 13.95
CA LEU A 13 -26.82 44.42 14.54
C LEU A 13 -26.96 43.02 15.17
N ALA A 14 -26.39 42.00 14.54
CA ALA A 14 -26.40 40.64 15.07
C ALA A 14 -25.57 40.50 16.36
N VAL A 15 -24.49 41.28 16.51
CA VAL A 15 -23.59 41.19 17.66
C VAL A 15 -24.04 42.09 18.82
N HIS A 16 -24.53 43.30 18.54
CA HIS A 16 -24.75 44.33 19.56
C HIS A 16 -26.21 44.57 19.92
N ASP A 17 -27.12 44.45 18.95
CA ASP A 17 -28.52 44.89 19.10
C ASP A 17 -29.51 43.73 19.21
N ASN A 18 -29.00 42.51 19.46
CA ASN A 18 -29.79 41.29 19.65
C ASN A 18 -30.77 41.03 18.48
N ALA A 19 -30.41 41.49 17.27
CA ALA A 19 -31.18 41.28 16.07
C ALA A 19 -31.03 39.82 15.60
N HIS A 20 -32.13 39.21 15.17
CA HIS A 20 -32.10 37.84 14.65
C HIS A 20 -31.99 37.85 13.14
N ILE A 21 -30.87 37.36 12.61
CA ILE A 21 -30.61 37.26 11.18
C ILE A 21 -30.81 35.82 10.71
N SER A 22 -31.64 35.65 9.68
CA SER A 22 -31.80 34.40 8.94
C SER A 22 -31.51 34.66 7.46
N GLU A 23 -30.55 33.92 6.91
CA GLU A 23 -30.11 34.08 5.54
C GLU A 23 -30.39 32.80 4.74
N SER A 24 -31.15 32.96 3.66
CA SER A 24 -31.48 31.91 2.70
C SER A 24 -30.69 32.12 1.40
N ASP A 25 -30.91 31.24 0.42
CA ASP A 25 -30.34 31.35 -0.92
C ASP A 25 -30.63 32.70 -1.59
N ASP A 26 -31.87 33.18 -1.48
CA ASP A 26 -32.39 34.29 -2.29
C ASP A 26 -32.79 35.51 -1.45
N SER A 27 -32.77 35.40 -0.12
CA SER A 27 -33.17 36.50 0.77
C SER A 27 -32.46 36.49 2.12
N VAL A 28 -32.39 37.67 2.74
CA VAL A 28 -31.93 37.89 4.11
C VAL A 28 -33.08 38.49 4.92
N THR A 29 -33.48 37.83 6.01
CA THR A 29 -34.44 38.35 6.96
C THR A 29 -33.73 38.80 8.23
N VAL A 30 -34.03 40.00 8.68
CA VAL A 30 -33.55 40.58 9.93
C VAL A 30 -34.75 40.92 10.79
N SER A 31 -34.81 40.39 12.01
CA SER A 31 -35.93 40.60 12.94
C SER A 31 -35.44 41.24 14.23
N ASN A 32 -36.38 41.78 15.01
CA ASN A 32 -36.09 42.46 16.28
C ASN A 32 -35.32 43.79 16.10
N LEU A 33 -35.70 44.58 15.08
CA LEU A 33 -35.07 45.85 14.75
C LEU A 33 -35.79 47.03 15.39
N CYS A 34 -35.02 48.03 15.84
CA CYS A 34 -35.55 49.36 16.13
C CYS A 34 -35.87 50.12 14.83
N ALA A 35 -36.65 51.20 14.93
CA ALA A 35 -37.09 52.00 13.80
C ALA A 35 -35.90 52.57 13.01
N ASP A 36 -34.88 53.05 13.70
CA ASP A 36 -33.70 53.66 13.05
C ASP A 36 -32.86 52.63 12.30
N ALA A 37 -32.65 51.44 12.86
CA ALA A 37 -31.96 50.35 12.18
C ALA A 37 -32.73 49.87 10.95
N ALA A 38 -34.06 49.71 11.06
CA ALA A 38 -34.91 49.34 9.92
C ALA A 38 -34.85 50.38 8.79
N ARG A 39 -34.91 51.68 9.13
CA ARG A 39 -34.77 52.77 8.15
C ARG A 39 -33.40 52.74 7.47
N LEU A 40 -32.32 52.50 8.22
CA LEU A 40 -30.97 52.46 7.66
C LEU A 40 -30.80 51.31 6.68
N ILE A 41 -31.28 50.10 7.02
CA ILE A 41 -31.26 48.94 6.12
C ILE A 41 -32.04 49.23 4.83
N LEU A 42 -33.28 49.73 4.93
CA LEU A 42 -34.10 50.05 3.76
C LEU A 42 -33.46 51.12 2.87
N SER A 43 -32.90 52.18 3.48
CA SER A 43 -32.22 53.24 2.72
C SER A 43 -31.01 52.69 1.96
N THR A 44 -30.22 51.82 2.58
CA THR A 44 -29.04 51.21 1.96
C THR A 44 -29.45 50.23 0.84
N CYS A 45 -30.53 49.47 1.02
CA CYS A 45 -31.08 48.59 -0.03
C CYS A 45 -31.59 49.41 -1.22
N THR A 46 -32.23 50.55 -0.96
CA THR A 46 -32.70 51.47 -2.01
C THR A 46 -31.53 52.05 -2.81
N GLU A 47 -30.44 52.44 -2.14
CA GLU A 47 -29.20 52.89 -2.79
C GLU A 47 -28.53 51.79 -3.64
N LEU A 48 -28.67 50.52 -3.24
CA LEU A 48 -28.20 49.36 -3.99
C LEU A 48 -29.14 48.93 -5.13
N GLY A 49 -30.35 49.49 -5.19
CA GLY A 49 -31.39 49.09 -6.14
C GLY A 49 -31.97 47.69 -5.84
N TRP A 50 -31.92 47.24 -4.59
CA TRP A 50 -32.40 45.93 -4.17
C TRP A 50 -33.82 46.01 -3.64
N GLU A 51 -34.61 44.98 -3.93
CA GLU A 51 -35.95 44.86 -3.36
C GLU A 51 -35.86 44.54 -1.86
N SER A 52 -36.57 45.31 -1.05
CA SER A 52 -36.65 45.09 0.39
C SER A 52 -38.03 45.46 0.94
N TYR A 53 -38.47 44.74 1.95
CA TYR A 53 -39.80 44.87 2.56
C TYR A 53 -39.65 44.96 4.07
N ALA A 54 -40.38 45.88 4.71
CA ALA A 54 -40.45 45.98 6.16
C ALA A 54 -41.83 45.58 6.68
N PHE A 55 -41.84 44.99 7.86
CA PHE A 55 -43.02 44.54 8.57
C PHE A 55 -42.93 44.97 10.04
N ASP A 56 -44.06 45.37 10.62
CA ASP A 56 -44.18 45.67 12.04
C ASP A 56 -44.31 44.41 12.92
N ALA A 57 -44.51 44.61 14.22
CA ALA A 57 -44.73 43.55 15.20
C ALA A 57 -45.97 42.67 14.89
N GLU A 58 -46.97 43.20 14.18
CA GLU A 58 -48.19 42.49 13.77
C GLU A 58 -48.04 41.79 12.41
N GLN A 59 -46.85 41.82 11.80
CA GLN A 59 -46.55 41.32 10.44
C GLN A 59 -47.28 42.11 9.34
N THR A 60 -47.64 43.36 9.60
CA THR A 60 -48.25 44.23 8.58
C THR A 60 -47.14 44.88 7.76
N PRO A 61 -47.22 44.88 6.41
CA PRO A 61 -46.27 45.61 5.57
C PRO A 61 -46.25 47.10 5.93
N THR A 62 -45.06 47.65 6.20
CA THR A 62 -44.88 49.04 6.65
C THR A 62 -43.97 49.78 5.68
N GLU A 63 -44.40 50.95 5.22
CA GLU A 63 -43.58 51.82 4.39
C GLU A 63 -42.49 52.51 5.22
N GLN A 64 -41.40 52.97 4.56
CA GLN A 64 -40.28 53.60 5.26
C GLN A 64 -40.67 54.86 6.07
N SER A 65 -41.71 55.58 5.63
CA SER A 65 -42.27 56.75 6.34
C SER A 65 -42.98 56.38 7.65
N ASP A 66 -43.47 55.15 7.76
CA ASP A 66 -44.33 54.69 8.87
C ASP A 66 -43.55 53.87 9.91
N LEU A 67 -42.23 53.73 9.73
CA LEU A 67 -41.33 53.16 10.72
C LEU A 67 -41.19 54.12 11.90
N VAL A 68 -42.08 54.04 12.89
CA VAL A 68 -42.01 54.83 14.14
C VAL A 68 -41.80 53.93 15.35
N GLU A 69 -41.15 54.45 16.39
CA GLU A 69 -40.78 53.70 17.61
C GLU A 69 -41.98 52.96 18.26
N ALA A 70 -43.20 53.48 18.11
CA ALA A 70 -44.42 52.88 18.67
C ALA A 70 -44.78 51.51 18.06
N PHE A 71 -44.24 51.14 16.90
CA PHE A 71 -44.51 49.87 16.22
C PHE A 71 -43.30 48.91 16.23
N GLU A 72 -42.27 49.23 17.01
CA GLU A 72 -41.17 48.30 17.26
C GLU A 72 -41.67 47.04 17.99
N PRO A 73 -41.05 45.87 17.74
CA PRO A 73 -39.91 45.63 16.85
C PRO A 73 -40.30 45.43 15.38
N PHE A 74 -39.42 45.85 14.48
CA PHE A 74 -39.57 45.65 13.04
C PHE A 74 -38.84 44.40 12.54
N ARG A 75 -39.29 43.93 11.38
CA ARG A 75 -38.67 42.89 10.58
C ARG A 75 -38.44 43.40 9.17
N VAL A 76 -37.22 43.28 8.66
CA VAL A 76 -36.87 43.64 7.29
C VAL A 76 -36.46 42.39 6.51
N THR A 77 -37.00 42.23 5.31
CA THR A 77 -36.62 41.18 4.37
C THR A 77 -35.99 41.81 3.15
N ILE A 78 -34.77 41.42 2.84
CA ILE A 78 -33.96 41.88 1.71
C ILE A 78 -33.93 40.75 0.67
N ILE A 79 -34.28 41.04 -0.58
CA ILE A 79 -34.16 40.10 -1.69
C ILE A 79 -32.79 40.29 -2.34
N LYS A 80 -32.07 39.18 -2.52
CA LYS A 80 -30.75 39.19 -3.17
C LYS A 80 -30.93 39.33 -4.68
N PRO A 81 -30.00 39.99 -5.39
CA PRO A 81 -30.05 40.10 -6.84
C PRO A 81 -29.89 38.73 -7.51
N ASP A 82 -30.27 38.66 -8.79
CA ASP A 82 -30.06 37.47 -9.61
C ASP A 82 -28.58 37.06 -9.63
N ARG A 83 -28.34 35.76 -9.53
CA ARG A 83 -27.01 35.17 -9.41
C ARG A 83 -26.71 34.19 -10.54
N PRO A 84 -25.44 34.07 -10.96
CA PRO A 84 -25.02 33.03 -11.91
C PRO A 84 -25.30 31.62 -11.37
N THR A 85 -25.48 30.67 -12.29
CA THR A 85 -25.59 29.24 -11.95
C THR A 85 -24.37 28.76 -11.18
N ASN A 86 -24.57 27.88 -10.19
CA ASN A 86 -23.50 27.31 -9.35
C ASN A 86 -22.78 28.33 -8.44
N THR A 87 -23.41 29.47 -8.16
CA THR A 87 -22.92 30.50 -7.23
C THR A 87 -23.85 30.60 -6.02
N LEU A 88 -23.28 30.77 -4.83
CA LEU A 88 -23.99 31.10 -3.60
C LEU A 88 -23.55 32.49 -3.14
N ASP A 89 -24.52 33.38 -2.94
CA ASP A 89 -24.29 34.74 -2.49
C ASP A 89 -24.59 34.84 -1.00
N ILE A 90 -23.60 35.29 -0.23
CA ILE A 90 -23.67 35.42 1.23
C ILE A 90 -23.42 36.88 1.63
N LEU A 91 -24.36 37.47 2.35
CA LEU A 91 -24.33 38.86 2.78
C LEU A 91 -23.81 39.00 4.21
N THR A 92 -24.13 38.07 5.11
CA THR A 92 -23.85 38.20 6.55
C THR A 92 -22.92 37.11 7.07
N SER A 93 -22.17 37.40 8.14
CA SER A 93 -21.36 36.43 8.87
C SER A 93 -22.19 35.31 9.51
N VAL A 94 -23.43 35.62 9.92
CA VAL A 94 -24.41 34.64 10.43
C VAL A 94 -24.80 33.65 9.33
N GLY A 95 -25.16 34.15 8.15
CA GLY A 95 -25.46 33.32 6.98
C GLY A 95 -24.26 32.50 6.54
N LEU A 96 -23.06 33.08 6.58
CA LEU A 96 -21.83 32.36 6.30
C LEU A 96 -21.62 31.18 7.25
N SER A 97 -21.70 31.41 8.56
CA SER A 97 -21.56 30.34 9.57
C SER A 97 -22.58 29.23 9.34
N TYR A 98 -23.84 29.60 9.07
CA TYR A 98 -24.91 28.64 8.74
C TYR A 98 -24.58 27.79 7.52
N TRP A 99 -24.13 28.41 6.42
CA TRP A 99 -23.81 27.69 5.19
C TRP A 99 -22.55 26.83 5.32
N LEU A 100 -21.55 27.26 6.10
CA LEU A 100 -20.38 26.44 6.42
C LEU A 100 -20.78 25.17 7.18
N ASP A 101 -21.72 25.25 8.13
CA ASP A 101 -22.19 24.09 8.90
C ASP A 101 -23.11 23.17 8.08
N LYS A 102 -24.08 23.75 7.35
CA LYS A 102 -25.05 23.00 6.54
C LYS A 102 -24.45 22.42 5.26
N GLY A 103 -23.51 23.14 4.67
CA GLY A 103 -23.00 22.91 3.33
C GLY A 103 -23.93 23.42 2.22
N HIS A 104 -23.35 23.60 1.03
CA HIS A 104 -24.07 23.95 -0.19
C HIS A 104 -23.41 23.27 -1.40
N VAL A 105 -24.20 23.03 -2.45
CA VAL A 105 -23.73 22.38 -3.70
C VAL A 105 -22.91 23.30 -4.59
N SER A 106 -23.11 24.62 -4.47
CA SER A 106 -22.36 25.61 -5.24
C SER A 106 -20.87 25.55 -4.96
N VAL A 107 -20.08 25.62 -6.02
CA VAL A 107 -18.61 25.68 -5.96
C VAL A 107 -18.15 27.11 -5.65
N TYR A 108 -18.84 28.12 -6.18
CA TYR A 108 -18.49 29.52 -6.01
C TYR A 108 -19.32 30.16 -4.91
N TRP A 109 -18.67 30.75 -3.93
CA TRP A 109 -19.29 31.43 -2.81
C TRP A 109 -18.86 32.88 -2.83
N ARG A 110 -19.76 33.77 -3.21
CA ARG A 110 -19.51 35.20 -3.15
C ARG A 110 -19.89 35.69 -1.75
N ILE A 111 -18.99 36.39 -1.08
CA ILE A 111 -19.20 36.95 0.25
C ILE A 111 -19.10 38.48 0.17
N ALA A 112 -20.08 39.19 0.72
CA ALA A 112 -20.20 40.64 0.55
C ALA A 112 -19.02 41.41 1.16
N SER A 113 -18.56 40.99 2.34
CA SER A 113 -17.46 41.61 3.10
C SER A 113 -16.07 41.06 2.78
N LEU A 114 -15.94 40.13 1.82
CA LEU A 114 -14.66 39.49 1.53
C LEU A 114 -13.75 40.37 0.68
N SER A 115 -12.59 40.72 1.23
CA SER A 115 -11.60 41.55 0.55
C SER A 115 -10.55 40.71 -0.21
N LYS A 116 -10.16 39.57 0.35
CA LYS A 116 -9.16 38.65 -0.22
C LYS A 116 -9.80 37.31 -0.58
N PRO A 117 -9.66 36.81 -1.81
CA PRO A 117 -10.23 35.52 -2.17
C PRO A 117 -9.55 34.38 -1.41
N LEU A 118 -10.31 33.32 -1.14
CA LEU A 118 -9.80 32.09 -0.54
C LEU A 118 -10.11 30.92 -1.46
N LEU A 119 -9.08 30.18 -1.87
CA LEU A 119 -9.23 28.98 -2.69
C LEU A 119 -9.01 27.74 -1.84
N THR A 120 -9.98 26.82 -1.89
CA THR A 120 -9.89 25.49 -1.31
C THR A 120 -9.87 24.45 -2.40
N GLN A 121 -9.58 23.19 -2.06
CA GLN A 121 -9.50 22.10 -3.03
C GLN A 121 -10.82 21.81 -3.78
N ASN A 122 -11.96 22.32 -3.30
CA ASN A 122 -13.29 22.09 -3.91
C ASN A 122 -14.21 23.33 -3.90
N ARG A 123 -13.80 24.45 -3.31
CA ARG A 123 -14.62 25.68 -3.27
C ARG A 123 -13.78 26.93 -3.46
N ILE A 124 -14.39 27.92 -4.08
CA ILE A 124 -13.83 29.24 -4.31
C ILE A 124 -14.66 30.26 -3.56
N TYR A 125 -14.00 31.04 -2.69
CA TYR A 125 -14.62 32.16 -1.98
C TYR A 125 -14.10 33.48 -2.56
N THR A 126 -14.99 34.36 -3.02
CA THR A 126 -14.63 35.67 -3.58
C THR A 126 -15.53 36.78 -3.05
N GLY A 127 -15.10 38.04 -3.19
CA GLY A 127 -15.97 39.19 -2.96
C GLY A 127 -17.10 39.28 -3.98
N TRP A 128 -18.26 39.81 -3.60
CA TRP A 128 -19.39 40.04 -4.54
C TRP A 128 -19.03 41.00 -5.68
N ILE A 129 -18.18 41.99 -5.40
CA ILE A 129 -17.87 43.11 -6.30
C ILE A 129 -16.72 42.76 -7.26
N LEU A 130 -16.06 41.60 -7.08
CA LEU A 130 -14.81 41.29 -7.78
C LEU A 130 -14.96 40.84 -9.25
N HIS A 131 -16.11 41.08 -9.89
CA HIS A 131 -16.31 40.78 -11.32
C HIS A 131 -17.31 41.73 -12.00
N GLU A 132 -17.03 43.02 -12.04
CA GLU A 132 -17.57 43.93 -13.08
C GLU A 132 -16.54 44.99 -13.49
N ALA A 133 -15.55 44.61 -14.30
CA ALA A 133 -14.75 45.46 -15.20
C ALA A 133 -13.65 44.58 -15.84
N GLY A 134 -13.52 44.38 -17.15
CA GLY A 134 -14.21 44.82 -18.35
C GLY A 134 -13.61 44.04 -19.54
N ASP A 135 -14.24 44.16 -20.71
CA ASP A 135 -13.66 43.93 -22.05
C ASP A 135 -12.66 42.77 -22.23
N GLY A 136 -13.15 41.62 -22.74
CA GLY A 136 -12.35 40.74 -23.60
C GLY A 136 -11.34 39.77 -22.99
N ASP A 137 -11.08 39.79 -21.68
CA ASP A 137 -10.23 38.78 -21.02
C ASP A 137 -10.95 38.27 -19.77
N SER A 138 -11.84 37.28 -19.95
CA SER A 138 -12.25 36.44 -18.84
C SER A 138 -10.99 35.77 -18.32
N VAL A 139 -10.49 36.23 -17.16
CA VAL A 139 -9.65 35.36 -16.33
C VAL A 139 -10.60 34.28 -15.82
N ASP A 140 -10.92 33.35 -16.71
CA ASP A 140 -11.35 32.01 -16.42
C ASP A 140 -10.23 31.43 -15.56
N THR A 141 -10.29 31.71 -14.26
CA THR A 141 -9.48 30.99 -13.28
C THR A 141 -9.99 29.57 -13.37
N GLU A 142 -9.35 28.80 -14.25
CA GLU A 142 -9.73 27.43 -14.55
C GLU A 142 -9.79 26.70 -13.21
N VAL A 143 -11.01 26.30 -12.82
CA VAL A 143 -11.23 25.74 -11.48
C VAL A 143 -10.55 24.39 -11.43
N VAL A 144 -9.36 24.36 -10.83
CA VAL A 144 -8.67 23.11 -10.55
C VAL A 144 -9.31 22.47 -9.32
N ILE A 145 -10.48 21.84 -9.53
CA ILE A 145 -11.09 21.00 -8.50
C ILE A 145 -10.19 19.78 -8.32
N SER A 146 -9.68 19.59 -7.11
CA SER A 146 -8.88 18.42 -6.79
C SER A 146 -9.72 17.14 -6.91
N PRO A 147 -9.15 16.01 -7.36
CA PRO A 147 -9.88 14.76 -7.46
C PRO A 147 -10.50 14.36 -6.10
N PRO A 148 -11.61 13.60 -6.11
CA PRO A 148 -12.26 13.19 -4.87
C PRO A 148 -11.32 12.35 -3.99
N THR A 149 -11.27 12.69 -2.71
CA THR A 149 -10.48 12.00 -1.70
C THR A 149 -11.30 10.91 -1.01
N LYS A 150 -10.64 10.06 -0.21
CA LYS A 150 -11.35 9.09 0.64
C LYS A 150 -12.20 9.84 1.67
N SER A 151 -13.46 9.46 1.84
CA SER A 151 -14.32 10.12 2.83
C SER A 151 -13.79 9.88 4.26
N PRO A 152 -13.66 10.93 5.11
CA PRO A 152 -13.29 10.76 6.51
C PRO A 152 -14.24 9.85 7.28
N ARG A 153 -15.53 9.85 6.93
CA ARG A 153 -16.53 8.95 7.54
C ARG A 153 -16.25 7.46 7.32
N ALA A 154 -15.41 7.12 6.33
CA ALA A 154 -14.96 5.74 6.12
C ALA A 154 -13.78 5.35 7.04
N LEU A 155 -13.08 6.32 7.62
CA LEU A 155 -11.90 6.12 8.46
C LEU A 155 -12.20 6.36 9.95
N VAL A 156 -13.05 7.36 10.24
CA VAL A 156 -13.43 7.78 11.59
C VAL A 156 -14.71 7.08 12.02
N ARG A 157 -14.70 6.41 13.17
CA ARG A 157 -15.90 5.81 13.75
C ARG A 157 -16.69 6.84 14.56
N VAL A 158 -17.96 6.98 14.22
CA VAL A 158 -18.92 7.78 14.99
C VAL A 158 -20.06 6.87 15.41
N SER A 159 -20.28 6.72 16.71
CA SER A 159 -21.36 5.89 17.25
C SER A 159 -22.60 6.75 17.47
N GLY A 160 -23.42 7.01 16.44
CA GLY A 160 -24.66 7.79 16.59
C GLY A 160 -25.15 8.45 15.31
N LEU A 161 -26.20 9.26 15.41
CA LEU A 161 -26.80 10.01 14.27
C LEU A 161 -26.14 11.39 14.05
N LEU A 162 -25.08 11.70 14.79
CA LEU A 162 -24.40 13.00 14.74
C LEU A 162 -23.50 13.11 13.50
N ASN A 163 -23.82 14.07 12.63
CA ASN A 163 -23.09 14.36 11.39
C ASN A 163 -21.84 15.26 11.61
N ILE A 164 -21.08 15.02 12.68
CA ILE A 164 -19.97 15.91 13.08
C ILE A 164 -18.73 15.73 12.18
N VAL A 165 -18.46 14.50 11.74
CA VAL A 165 -17.35 14.22 10.82
C VAL A 165 -17.76 14.62 9.40
N PRO A 166 -16.96 15.44 8.69
CA PRO A 166 -17.29 15.85 7.33
C PRO A 166 -17.27 14.67 6.35
N VAL A 167 -18.14 14.72 5.34
CA VAL A 167 -18.14 13.72 4.24
C VAL A 167 -16.93 13.90 3.33
N ASP A 168 -16.48 15.16 3.15
CA ASP A 168 -15.38 15.57 2.29
C ASP A 168 -14.54 16.63 3.01
N VAL A 169 -13.22 16.46 2.99
CA VAL A 169 -12.25 17.42 3.57
C VAL A 169 -11.90 18.56 2.63
N ARG A 170 -12.10 18.40 1.32
CA ARG A 170 -11.64 19.35 0.30
C ARG A 170 -12.21 20.78 0.46
N PRO A 171 -13.47 21.00 0.89
CA PRO A 171 -13.97 22.35 1.17
C PRO A 171 -13.29 23.07 2.34
N TRP A 172 -12.56 22.30 3.16
CA TRP A 172 -11.85 22.78 4.35
C TRP A 172 -10.33 22.80 4.15
N LEU A 173 -9.82 22.27 3.04
CA LEU A 173 -8.40 22.25 2.72
C LEU A 173 -8.04 23.39 1.78
N LEU A 174 -7.06 24.21 2.17
CA LEU A 174 -6.53 25.27 1.33
C LEU A 174 -5.87 24.68 0.08
N LEU A 175 -6.09 25.34 -1.06
CA LEU A 175 -5.35 25.01 -2.28
C LEU A 175 -3.90 25.51 -2.18
N ASP A 176 -3.72 26.72 -1.63
CA ASP A 176 -2.43 27.32 -1.32
C ASP A 176 -2.48 27.97 0.06
N GLN A 177 -1.55 27.58 0.95
CA GLN A 177 -1.47 28.10 2.32
C GLN A 177 -1.09 29.59 2.36
N MET A 178 -0.43 30.11 1.32
CA MET A 178 -0.02 31.52 1.25
C MET A 178 -1.18 32.50 1.09
N GLN A 179 -2.36 32.01 0.68
CA GLN A 179 -3.57 32.82 0.53
C GLN A 179 -4.26 33.09 1.87
N PHE A 180 -3.95 32.29 2.89
CA PHE A 180 -4.55 32.44 4.20
C PHE A 180 -4.01 33.68 4.91
N ASP A 181 -4.92 34.53 5.37
CA ASP A 181 -4.63 35.74 6.11
C ASP A 181 -5.41 35.73 7.43
N SER A 182 -4.72 35.72 8.57
CA SER A 182 -5.34 35.70 9.90
C SER A 182 -6.06 36.99 10.27
N GLU A 183 -5.72 38.10 9.61
CA GLU A 183 -6.30 39.41 9.87
C GLU A 183 -7.63 39.61 9.13
N GLU A 184 -7.90 38.80 8.09
CA GLU A 184 -9.16 38.88 7.34
C GLU A 184 -10.30 38.23 8.16
N PRO A 185 -11.41 38.95 8.44
CA PRO A 185 -12.51 38.44 9.28
C PRO A 185 -13.11 37.14 8.75
N PHE A 186 -13.28 37.04 7.42
CA PHE A 186 -13.77 35.84 6.76
C PHE A 186 -12.86 34.63 7.00
N HIS A 187 -11.55 34.80 6.77
CA HIS A 187 -10.58 33.72 6.95
C HIS A 187 -10.54 33.23 8.38
N LYS A 188 -10.67 34.12 9.37
CA LYS A 188 -10.73 33.76 10.79
C LYS A 188 -11.97 32.93 11.14
N LEU A 189 -13.14 33.33 10.64
CA LEU A 189 -14.38 32.58 10.85
C LEU A 189 -14.32 31.21 10.15
N TRP A 190 -13.88 31.20 8.90
CA TRP A 190 -13.72 29.98 8.11
C TRP A 190 -12.70 29.02 8.73
N SER A 191 -11.53 29.51 9.16
CA SER A 191 -10.47 28.67 9.73
C SER A 191 -10.89 28.02 11.03
N THR A 192 -11.72 28.68 11.84
CA THR A 192 -12.28 28.11 13.06
C THR A 192 -13.18 26.91 12.76
N LYS A 193 -14.07 27.04 11.78
CA LYS A 193 -14.94 25.95 11.32
C LYS A 193 -14.15 24.84 10.63
N ALA A 194 -13.21 25.21 9.77
CA ALA A 194 -12.32 24.30 9.07
C ALA A 194 -11.47 23.49 10.05
N PHE A 195 -10.87 24.13 11.06
CA PHE A 195 -10.09 23.47 12.09
C PHE A 195 -10.91 22.38 12.78
N ASN A 196 -12.12 22.71 13.24
CA ASN A 196 -13.00 21.74 13.87
C ASN A 196 -13.30 20.57 12.92
N ALA A 197 -13.69 20.83 11.68
CA ALA A 197 -13.98 19.77 10.70
C ALA A 197 -12.76 18.87 10.42
N LEU A 198 -11.57 19.47 10.30
CA LEU A 198 -10.32 18.78 9.98
C LEU A 198 -9.82 17.93 11.15
N VAL A 199 -9.89 18.43 12.38
CA VAL A 199 -9.51 17.67 13.58
C VAL A 199 -10.41 16.45 13.76
N HIS A 200 -11.72 16.59 13.53
CA HIS A 200 -12.64 15.45 13.53
C HIS A 200 -12.32 14.42 12.43
N ALA A 201 -11.77 14.86 11.29
CA ALA A 201 -11.33 13.96 10.22
C ALA A 201 -10.01 13.22 10.52
N LEU A 202 -9.24 13.66 11.54
CA LEU A 202 -8.00 13.03 11.97
C LEU A 202 -8.18 12.01 13.11
N ALA A 203 -9.22 12.18 13.94
CA ALA A 203 -9.50 11.24 15.03
C ALA A 203 -9.78 9.82 14.51
N ASN A 204 -9.57 8.80 15.34
CA ASN A 204 -10.02 7.44 14.99
C ASN A 204 -11.49 7.24 15.34
N GLU A 205 -11.93 7.80 16.47
CA GLU A 205 -13.31 7.72 16.91
C GLU A 205 -13.75 9.07 17.50
N VAL A 206 -15.03 9.38 17.39
CA VAL A 206 -15.65 10.53 18.04
C VAL A 206 -16.73 10.01 18.97
N ASP A 207 -16.64 10.35 20.25
CA ASP A 207 -17.64 9.95 21.24
C ASP A 207 -18.96 10.72 21.03
N PRO A 208 -20.12 10.06 20.92
CA PRO A 208 -21.40 10.74 20.70
C PRO A 208 -21.86 11.63 21.85
N GLU A 209 -21.52 11.30 23.10
CA GLU A 209 -22.02 12.02 24.28
C GLU A 209 -21.10 13.20 24.65
N SER A 210 -19.80 12.94 24.77
CA SER A 210 -18.83 13.98 25.15
C SER A 210 -18.27 14.77 23.97
N HIS A 211 -18.54 14.35 22.73
CA HIS A 211 -17.89 14.85 21.52
C HIS A 211 -16.35 14.78 21.56
N SER A 212 -15.79 13.94 22.44
CA SER A 212 -14.36 13.77 22.58
C SER A 212 -13.75 13.05 21.38
N LEU A 213 -12.55 13.48 21.04
CA LEU A 213 -11.76 12.99 19.91
C LEU A 213 -10.82 11.90 20.41
N ILE A 214 -11.02 10.68 19.93
CA ILE A 214 -10.28 9.52 20.38
C ILE A 214 -9.22 9.15 19.34
N PHE A 215 -7.96 9.13 19.78
CA PHE A 215 -6.82 8.68 18.98
C PHE A 215 -6.29 7.36 19.55
N LYS A 216 -6.21 6.34 18.71
CA LYS A 216 -5.75 5.00 19.05
C LYS A 216 -4.24 4.91 18.89
N GLY A 217 -3.55 4.96 20.02
CA GLY A 217 -2.15 4.59 20.13
C GLY A 217 -1.89 3.89 21.47
N PRO A 218 -0.65 3.46 21.73
CA PRO A 218 -0.20 3.11 23.07
C PRO A 218 0.53 4.32 23.71
N PRO A 219 -0.09 5.09 24.63
CA PRO A 219 -1.43 4.94 25.20
C PRO A 219 -2.55 5.56 24.35
N LYS A 220 -3.80 5.17 24.63
CA LYS A 220 -4.99 5.78 24.02
C LYS A 220 -5.10 7.22 24.49
N LEU A 221 -5.31 8.15 23.57
CA LEU A 221 -5.50 9.57 23.86
C LEU A 221 -6.97 9.95 23.63
N SER A 222 -7.51 10.74 24.56
CA SER A 222 -8.84 11.35 24.43
C SER A 222 -8.71 12.86 24.58
N LEU A 223 -9.07 13.60 23.55
CA LEU A 223 -9.03 15.06 23.55
C LEU A 223 -10.45 15.63 23.63
N GLU A 224 -10.61 16.69 24.42
CA GLU A 224 -11.88 17.40 24.51
C GLU A 224 -12.09 18.26 23.27
N PRO A 225 -13.33 18.31 22.74
CA PRO A 225 -13.66 19.12 21.58
C PRO A 225 -13.37 20.59 21.87
N SER A 226 -13.00 21.33 20.84
CA SER A 226 -12.72 22.75 20.98
C SER A 226 -14.04 23.52 20.98
N ASN A 227 -14.39 24.18 22.09
CA ASN A 227 -15.52 25.13 22.18
C ASN A 227 -15.17 26.48 21.52
N LEU A 228 -14.65 26.43 20.29
CA LEU A 228 -14.29 27.62 19.54
C LEU A 228 -15.57 28.25 18.99
N SER A 229 -16.13 29.20 19.75
CA SER A 229 -17.16 30.11 19.26
C SER A 229 -16.49 31.26 18.51
N ALA A 230 -17.11 31.72 17.42
CA ALA A 230 -16.67 32.91 16.67
C ALA A 230 -16.59 34.18 17.54
N GLN A 231 -17.24 34.18 18.72
CA GLN A 231 -17.22 35.29 19.68
C GLN A 231 -16.03 35.27 20.65
N ASN A 232 -15.30 34.16 20.79
CA ASN A 232 -14.11 34.10 21.64
C ASN A 232 -12.87 34.50 20.83
N THR A 233 -12.26 35.62 21.23
CA THR A 233 -11.12 36.25 20.55
C THR A 233 -9.82 35.44 20.54
N GLU A 234 -9.70 34.42 21.39
CA GLU A 234 -8.59 33.46 21.39
C GLU A 234 -8.83 32.37 20.34
N GLY A 235 -8.75 32.77 19.06
CA GLY A 235 -8.83 31.86 17.93
C GLY A 235 -7.66 30.88 17.87
N VAL A 236 -7.80 29.87 17.02
CA VAL A 236 -6.71 28.93 16.73
C VAL A 236 -5.52 29.70 16.16
N ASP A 237 -4.35 29.52 16.77
CA ASP A 237 -3.11 30.09 16.25
C ASP A 237 -2.85 29.62 14.80
N SER A 238 -2.45 30.56 13.93
CA SER A 238 -2.26 30.30 12.50
C SER A 238 -1.30 29.13 12.25
N SER A 239 -0.23 29.01 13.04
CA SER A 239 0.73 27.91 12.90
C SER A 239 0.11 26.54 13.23
N THR A 240 -0.77 26.49 14.23
CA THR A 240 -1.48 25.27 14.63
C THR A 240 -2.48 24.86 13.55
N PHE A 241 -3.23 25.83 13.02
CA PHE A 241 -4.16 25.60 11.91
C PHE A 241 -3.45 25.06 10.66
N LEU A 242 -2.35 25.69 10.24
CA LEU A 242 -1.56 25.25 9.10
C LEU A 242 -0.88 23.89 9.33
N GLY A 243 -0.52 23.57 10.57
CA GLY A 243 -0.05 22.24 10.97
C GLY A 243 -1.13 21.16 10.74
N VAL A 244 -2.37 21.44 11.15
CA VAL A 244 -3.52 20.54 10.91
C VAL A 244 -3.85 20.44 9.42
N GLN A 245 -3.83 21.55 8.68
CA GLN A 245 -3.98 21.56 7.21
C GLN A 245 -2.97 20.61 6.55
N SER A 246 -1.70 20.73 6.90
CA SER A 246 -0.62 19.92 6.36
C SER A 246 -0.78 18.43 6.71
N ALA A 247 -1.24 18.14 7.91
CA ALA A 247 -1.48 16.77 8.37
C ALA A 247 -2.64 16.11 7.62
N VAL A 248 -3.79 16.80 7.49
CA VAL A 248 -4.93 16.28 6.73
C VAL A 248 -4.58 16.17 5.25
N HIS A 249 -3.91 17.17 4.67
CA HIS A 249 -3.45 17.12 3.28
C HIS A 249 -2.62 15.86 3.03
N TRP A 250 -1.61 15.58 3.87
CA TRP A 250 -0.77 14.39 3.72
C TRP A 250 -1.56 13.08 3.79
N VAL A 251 -2.52 12.97 4.70
CA VAL A 251 -3.36 11.77 4.85
C VAL A 251 -4.25 11.56 3.63
N TYR A 252 -4.97 12.59 3.18
CA TYR A 252 -6.03 12.46 2.17
C TYR A 252 -5.57 12.70 0.73
N GLU A 253 -4.33 13.13 0.51
CA GLU A 253 -3.72 13.32 -0.82
C GLU A 253 -3.88 12.09 -1.74
N ASN A 254 -3.78 10.87 -1.18
CA ASN A 254 -3.93 9.63 -1.94
C ASN A 254 -4.94 8.70 -1.27
N SER A 255 -6.09 8.51 -1.92
CA SER A 255 -7.18 7.66 -1.42
C SER A 255 -6.77 6.21 -1.12
N ARG A 256 -5.76 5.65 -1.81
CA ARG A 256 -5.30 4.27 -1.60
C ARG A 256 -4.49 4.14 -0.31
N GLU A 257 -3.73 5.17 0.03
CA GLU A 257 -2.80 5.19 1.16
C GLU A 257 -3.38 5.88 2.39
N ALA A 258 -4.53 6.56 2.24
CA ALA A 258 -5.17 7.34 3.28
C ALA A 258 -5.43 6.55 4.57
N GLU A 259 -5.77 5.27 4.49
CA GLU A 259 -6.03 4.45 5.68
C GLU A 259 -4.77 4.18 6.49
N ILE A 260 -3.66 3.85 5.82
CA ILE A 260 -2.36 3.62 6.47
C ILE A 260 -1.84 4.93 7.05
N LYS A 261 -1.88 6.02 6.27
CA LYS A 261 -1.42 7.34 6.71
C LYS A 261 -2.25 7.86 7.89
N HIS A 262 -3.58 7.72 7.84
CA HIS A 262 -4.49 8.10 8.92
C HIS A 262 -4.17 7.33 10.20
N SER A 263 -4.03 6.00 10.12
CA SER A 263 -3.70 5.17 11.29
C SER A 263 -2.35 5.51 11.89
N LEU A 264 -1.32 5.75 11.06
CA LEU A 264 0.02 6.12 11.53
C LEU A 264 0.00 7.50 12.19
N LEU A 265 -0.64 8.49 11.57
CA LEU A 265 -0.75 9.83 12.12
C LEU A 265 -1.49 9.82 13.46
N ALA A 266 -2.64 9.14 13.53
CA ALA A 266 -3.43 9.09 14.75
C ALA A 266 -2.68 8.40 15.90
N MET A 267 -1.90 7.38 15.59
CA MET A 267 -1.02 6.73 16.57
C MET A 267 0.09 7.67 17.05
N GLU A 268 0.71 8.44 16.15
CA GLU A 268 1.76 9.39 16.50
C GLU A 268 1.23 10.61 17.27
N ILE A 269 0.02 11.08 16.94
CA ILE A 269 -0.69 12.07 17.75
C ILE A 269 -0.91 11.52 19.15
N ALA A 270 -1.46 10.30 19.29
CA ALA A 270 -1.67 9.68 20.60
C ALA A 270 -0.38 9.48 21.41
N ARG A 271 0.75 9.21 20.74
CA ARG A 271 2.05 8.98 21.36
C ARG A 271 2.75 10.26 21.82
N SER A 272 2.50 11.39 21.15
CA SER A 272 3.26 12.62 21.34
C SER A 272 2.99 13.31 22.69
N GLY A 273 1.83 13.10 23.30
CA GLY A 273 1.44 13.69 24.58
C GLY A 273 0.85 12.67 25.55
N ARG A 274 1.10 12.89 26.85
CA ARG A 274 0.79 11.93 27.93
C ARG A 274 -0.49 12.23 28.70
N GLU A 275 -1.10 13.40 28.46
CA GLU A 275 -2.25 13.88 29.23
C GLU A 275 -3.41 14.22 28.30
N ASN A 276 -4.62 13.86 28.73
CA ASN A 276 -5.86 14.27 28.08
C ASN A 276 -6.08 15.77 28.34
N GLY A 277 -6.76 16.45 27.43
CA GLY A 277 -7.05 17.88 27.59
C GLY A 277 -7.68 18.50 26.34
N PRO A 278 -7.69 19.85 26.26
CA PRO A 278 -8.24 20.58 25.13
C PRO A 278 -7.51 20.25 23.83
N ALA A 279 -8.25 19.94 22.77
CA ALA A 279 -7.65 19.56 21.49
C ALA A 279 -6.75 20.65 20.89
N VAL A 280 -7.11 21.94 21.01
CA VAL A 280 -6.32 23.05 20.46
C VAL A 280 -4.92 23.12 21.09
N GLU A 281 -4.85 23.11 22.42
CA GLU A 281 -3.59 23.21 23.17
C GLU A 281 -2.69 22.01 22.89
N TYR A 282 -3.29 20.81 22.88
CA TYR A 282 -2.57 19.57 22.59
C TYR A 282 -1.98 19.57 21.18
N LEU A 283 -2.78 19.94 20.17
CA LEU A 283 -2.34 19.96 18.78
C LEU A 283 -1.31 21.06 18.54
N LYS A 284 -1.46 22.23 19.17
CA LYS A 284 -0.47 23.31 19.10
C LYS A 284 0.92 22.85 19.52
N ALA A 285 1.02 22.04 20.57
CA ALA A 285 2.29 21.54 21.06
C ALA A 285 2.87 20.39 20.21
N ASN A 286 2.02 19.56 19.59
CA ASN A 286 2.44 18.23 19.13
C ASN A 286 2.22 17.95 17.64
N ILE A 287 1.36 18.68 16.92
CA ILE A 287 0.92 18.29 15.56
C ILE A 287 2.07 18.22 14.55
N SER A 288 3.00 19.16 14.59
CA SER A 288 4.16 19.21 13.69
C SER A 288 5.09 18.01 13.91
N THR A 289 5.45 17.75 15.16
CA THR A 289 6.30 16.61 15.55
C THR A 289 5.64 15.27 15.26
N ALA A 290 4.33 15.15 15.52
CA ALA A 290 3.54 13.96 15.22
C ALA A 290 3.48 13.70 13.70
N LEU A 291 3.29 14.75 12.90
CA LEU A 291 3.26 14.64 11.44
C LEU A 291 4.60 14.17 10.87
N GLU A 292 5.73 14.75 11.30
CA GLU A 292 7.05 14.32 10.84
C GLU A 292 7.37 12.89 11.28
N SER A 293 7.02 12.52 12.52
CA SER A 293 7.17 11.14 13.01
C SER A 293 6.32 10.16 12.20
N ALA A 294 5.09 10.52 11.84
CA ALA A 294 4.21 9.69 11.03
C ALA A 294 4.72 9.52 9.60
N LYS A 295 5.28 10.58 8.99
CA LYS A 295 5.95 10.51 7.69
C LYS A 295 7.15 9.57 7.72
N ILE A 296 7.97 9.65 8.77
CA ILE A 296 9.12 8.74 8.97
C ILE A 296 8.64 7.30 9.14
N ALA A 297 7.63 7.05 9.99
CA ALA A 297 7.05 5.73 10.19
C ALA A 297 6.48 5.15 8.89
N TYR A 298 5.83 5.99 8.08
CA TYR A 298 5.34 5.60 6.76
C TYR A 298 6.50 5.21 5.83
N GLN A 299 7.56 6.02 5.74
CA GLN A 299 8.76 5.70 4.96
C GLN A 299 9.44 4.40 5.43
N MET A 300 9.49 4.16 6.74
CA MET A 300 10.00 2.90 7.31
C MET A 300 9.13 1.72 6.90
N SER A 301 7.80 1.84 6.99
CA SER A 301 6.88 0.77 6.58
C SER A 301 7.01 0.41 5.09
N LEU A 302 7.23 1.41 4.23
CA LEU A 302 7.50 1.20 2.81
C LEU A 302 8.85 0.50 2.58
N SER A 303 9.88 0.85 3.37
CA SER A 303 11.20 0.22 3.32
C SER A 303 11.17 -1.23 3.80
N GLU A 304 10.46 -1.53 4.89
CA GLU A 304 10.27 -2.90 5.38
C GLU A 304 9.55 -3.77 4.35
N LEU A 305 8.47 -3.26 3.74
CA LEU A 305 7.79 -3.94 2.65
C LEU A 305 8.73 -4.17 1.45
N GLY A 306 9.59 -3.19 1.14
CA GLY A 306 10.65 -3.32 0.12
C GLY A 306 11.70 -4.38 0.47
N LYS A 307 12.10 -4.47 1.74
CA LYS A 307 13.09 -5.44 2.23
C LYS A 307 12.52 -6.86 2.21
N ASP A 308 11.28 -7.04 2.65
CA ASP A 308 10.61 -8.35 2.65
C ASP A 308 10.35 -8.83 1.22
N THR A 309 9.98 -7.93 0.31
CA THR A 309 9.84 -8.27 -1.12
C THR A 309 11.18 -8.69 -1.73
N LEU A 310 12.26 -7.94 -1.51
CA LEU A 310 13.60 -8.32 -1.98
C LEU A 310 14.09 -9.64 -1.36
N LYS A 311 13.83 -9.88 -0.08
CA LYS A 311 14.14 -11.14 0.60
C LYS A 311 13.37 -12.31 -0.01
N SER A 312 12.07 -12.15 -0.23
CA SER A 312 11.24 -13.17 -0.88
C SER A 312 11.71 -13.49 -2.31
N LEU A 313 12.17 -12.48 -3.05
CA LEU A 313 12.77 -12.64 -4.37
C LEU A 313 14.13 -13.37 -4.29
N GLY A 314 14.93 -13.07 -3.27
CA GLY A 314 16.19 -13.77 -2.98
C GLY A 314 15.98 -15.25 -2.65
N ASP A 315 15.01 -15.55 -1.77
CA ASP A 315 14.63 -16.90 -1.41
C ASP A 315 14.08 -17.67 -2.62
N LEU A 316 13.30 -17.01 -3.49
CA LEU A 316 12.82 -17.57 -4.75
C LEU A 316 13.98 -17.95 -5.68
N ARG A 317 14.93 -17.04 -5.92
CA ARG A 317 16.09 -17.33 -6.78
C ARG A 317 16.94 -18.47 -6.22
N LYS A 318 17.10 -18.53 -4.89
CA LYS A 318 17.81 -19.62 -4.22
C LYS A 318 17.08 -20.95 -4.41
N ALA A 319 15.76 -20.98 -4.19
CA ALA A 319 14.95 -22.17 -4.39
C ALA A 319 15.05 -22.69 -5.83
N ILE A 320 14.91 -21.81 -6.83
CA ILE A 320 15.04 -22.17 -8.26
C ILE A 320 16.44 -22.70 -8.59
N THR A 321 17.48 -22.10 -8.02
CA THR A 321 18.87 -22.54 -8.23
C THR A 321 19.08 -23.93 -7.63
N GLU A 322 18.56 -24.17 -6.42
CA GLU A 322 18.64 -25.47 -5.76
C GLU A 322 17.86 -26.55 -6.52
N GLU A 323 16.66 -26.23 -7.01
CA GLU A 323 15.86 -27.12 -7.86
C GLU A 323 16.59 -27.46 -9.17
N THR A 324 17.18 -26.46 -9.82
CA THR A 324 17.97 -26.66 -11.06
C THR A 324 19.19 -27.54 -10.80
N ALA A 325 19.86 -27.38 -9.65
CA ALA A 325 20.98 -28.22 -9.24
C ALA A 325 20.54 -29.68 -9.01
N LYS A 326 19.42 -29.91 -8.31
CA LYS A 326 18.86 -31.26 -8.10
C LYS A 326 18.48 -31.94 -9.42
N ALA A 327 17.84 -31.22 -10.34
CA ALA A 327 17.51 -31.75 -11.67
C ALA A 327 18.77 -32.09 -12.48
N THR A 328 19.81 -31.25 -12.39
CA THR A 328 21.11 -31.50 -13.04
C THR A 328 21.80 -32.74 -12.46
N ASP A 329 21.74 -32.93 -11.14
CA ASP A 329 22.34 -34.09 -10.49
C ASP A 329 21.61 -35.39 -10.86
N ALA A 330 20.27 -35.39 -10.86
CA ALA A 330 19.47 -36.51 -11.35
C ALA A 330 19.80 -36.86 -12.82
N THR A 331 20.04 -35.84 -13.66
CA THR A 331 20.48 -36.03 -15.05
C THR A 331 21.86 -36.72 -15.10
N ARG A 332 22.83 -36.28 -14.30
CA ARG A 332 24.17 -36.90 -14.22
C ARG A 332 24.12 -38.34 -13.76
N GLN A 333 23.31 -38.64 -12.74
CA GLN A 333 23.10 -40.00 -12.25
C GLN A 333 22.51 -40.90 -13.35
N THR A 334 21.52 -40.39 -14.11
CA THR A 334 20.92 -41.11 -15.23
C THR A 334 21.95 -41.39 -16.34
N ILE A 335 22.73 -40.40 -16.76
CA ILE A 335 23.78 -40.56 -17.78
C ILE A 335 24.83 -41.58 -17.35
N THR A 336 25.23 -41.53 -16.07
CA THR A 336 26.22 -42.46 -15.51
C THR A 336 25.69 -43.89 -15.51
N ALA A 337 24.46 -44.10 -15.04
CA ALA A 337 23.80 -45.40 -15.03
C ALA A 337 23.65 -45.99 -16.44
N VAL A 338 23.22 -45.18 -17.41
CA VAL A 338 23.12 -45.59 -18.83
C VAL A 338 24.49 -45.98 -19.37
N SER A 339 25.54 -45.21 -19.08
CA SER A 339 26.91 -45.50 -19.56
C SER A 339 27.44 -46.81 -19.00
N TRP A 340 27.26 -47.07 -17.70
CA TRP A 340 27.63 -48.34 -17.07
C TRP A 340 26.88 -49.52 -17.66
N ALA A 341 25.59 -49.36 -17.94
CA ALA A 341 24.80 -50.43 -18.54
C ALA A 341 25.17 -50.70 -20.00
N LEU A 342 25.58 -49.68 -20.76
CA LEU A 342 26.12 -49.88 -22.11
C LEU A 342 27.47 -50.60 -22.08
N ALA A 343 28.38 -50.22 -21.17
CA ALA A 343 29.64 -50.92 -20.97
C ALA A 343 29.41 -52.40 -20.60
N VAL A 344 28.47 -52.61 -19.66
CA VAL A 344 27.61 -53.77 -19.40
C VAL A 344 27.85 -55.07 -20.20
N GLY A 345 26.85 -55.50 -20.96
CA GLY A 345 26.41 -54.80 -22.16
C GLY A 345 27.33 -55.19 -23.30
N VAL A 346 28.15 -54.25 -23.79
CA VAL A 346 29.24 -54.55 -24.73
C VAL A 346 30.17 -55.63 -24.18
N GLY A 347 30.53 -55.57 -22.90
CA GLY A 347 31.37 -56.58 -22.25
C GLY A 347 30.73 -57.97 -22.24
N LEU A 348 29.42 -58.04 -22.00
CA LEU A 348 28.67 -59.30 -22.01
C LEU A 348 28.59 -59.92 -23.42
N VAL A 349 28.42 -59.09 -24.46
CA VAL A 349 28.49 -59.55 -25.86
C VAL A 349 29.87 -60.14 -26.16
N ALA A 350 30.94 -59.43 -25.81
CA ALA A 350 32.32 -59.90 -26.03
C ALA A 350 32.62 -61.19 -25.26
N ALA A 351 32.20 -61.28 -23.99
CA ALA A 351 32.35 -62.47 -23.16
C ALA A 351 31.59 -63.66 -23.75
N ARG A 352 30.38 -63.45 -24.27
CA ARG A 352 29.59 -64.50 -24.91
C ARG A 352 30.24 -65.04 -26.17
N LEU A 353 30.83 -64.17 -26.99
CA LEU A 353 31.58 -64.55 -28.19
C LEU A 353 32.87 -65.33 -27.83
N SER A 354 33.50 -65.04 -26.69
CA SER A 354 34.78 -65.64 -26.31
C SER A 354 34.69 -66.89 -25.42
N THR A 355 33.65 -67.03 -24.58
CA THR A 355 33.65 -68.01 -23.47
C THR A 355 32.42 -68.92 -23.39
N GLY A 356 31.44 -68.78 -24.29
CA GLY A 356 30.33 -69.75 -24.38
C GLY A 356 29.33 -69.71 -23.22
N ILE A 357 29.13 -68.55 -22.58
CA ILE A 357 28.17 -68.34 -21.47
C ILE A 357 26.75 -68.78 -21.87
N ASP A 358 25.99 -69.35 -20.92
CA ASP A 358 24.58 -69.72 -21.12
C ASP A 358 23.74 -68.48 -21.53
N PRO A 359 23.04 -68.53 -22.67
CA PRO A 359 22.14 -67.46 -23.14
C PRO A 359 21.10 -66.99 -22.12
N TRP A 360 20.62 -67.88 -21.26
CA TRP A 360 19.62 -67.55 -20.24
C TRP A 360 20.20 -66.62 -19.16
N VAL A 361 21.43 -66.90 -18.70
CA VAL A 361 22.09 -66.09 -17.67
C VAL A 361 22.39 -64.68 -18.21
N ALA A 362 22.89 -64.56 -19.43
CA ALA A 362 23.17 -63.27 -20.05
C ALA A 362 21.90 -62.42 -20.22
N SER A 363 20.79 -63.04 -20.62
CA SER A 363 19.50 -62.37 -20.79
C SER A 363 18.91 -61.89 -19.46
N VAL A 364 19.01 -62.70 -18.39
CA VAL A 364 18.52 -62.33 -17.05
C VAL A 364 19.30 -61.15 -16.47
N VAL A 365 20.64 -61.16 -16.59
CA VAL A 365 21.48 -60.05 -16.11
C VAL A 365 21.13 -58.74 -16.83
N MET A 366 20.94 -58.80 -18.15
CA MET A 366 20.54 -57.65 -18.95
C MET A 366 19.12 -57.15 -18.64
N LEU A 367 18.20 -58.06 -18.29
CA LEU A 367 16.85 -57.69 -17.85
C LEU A 367 16.89 -56.95 -16.52
N ILE A 368 17.68 -57.42 -15.55
CA ILE A 368 17.86 -56.75 -14.25
C ILE A 368 18.48 -55.36 -14.44
N ALA A 369 19.51 -55.24 -15.28
CA ALA A 369 20.13 -53.94 -15.59
C ALA A 369 19.16 -52.96 -16.24
N THR A 370 18.32 -53.44 -17.17
CA THR A 370 17.30 -52.62 -17.84
C THR A 370 16.21 -52.18 -16.86
N ALA A 371 15.73 -53.09 -16.00
CA ALA A 371 14.74 -52.77 -14.97
C ALA A 371 15.27 -51.73 -13.97
N TYR A 372 16.54 -51.84 -13.57
CA TYR A 372 17.19 -50.87 -12.67
C TYR A 372 17.26 -49.47 -13.28
N ILE A 373 17.64 -49.36 -14.56
CA ILE A 373 17.65 -48.07 -15.26
C ILE A 373 16.24 -47.52 -15.44
N GLY A 374 15.26 -48.39 -15.73
CA GLY A 374 13.85 -48.02 -15.77
C GLY A 374 13.39 -47.40 -14.44
N MET A 375 13.81 -47.96 -13.30
CA MET A 375 13.51 -47.42 -11.97
C MET A 375 14.15 -46.04 -11.75
N ILE A 376 15.40 -45.83 -12.17
CA ILE A 376 16.09 -44.53 -12.08
C ILE A 376 15.35 -43.47 -12.91
N VAL A 377 15.00 -43.80 -14.16
CA VAL A 377 14.27 -42.90 -15.05
C VAL A 377 12.89 -42.56 -14.50
N TYR A 378 12.17 -43.56 -13.98
CA TYR A 378 10.86 -43.36 -13.36
C TYR A 378 10.94 -42.45 -12.13
N SER A 379 11.92 -42.69 -11.25
CA SER A 379 12.15 -41.86 -10.07
C SER A 379 12.44 -40.41 -10.44
N GLY A 380 13.28 -40.18 -11.45
CA GLY A 380 13.59 -38.82 -11.92
C GLY A 380 12.38 -38.14 -12.59
N TRP A 381 11.56 -38.90 -13.33
CA TRP A 381 10.33 -38.38 -13.92
C TRP A 381 9.30 -37.97 -12.86
N SER A 382 9.09 -38.83 -11.85
CA SER A 382 8.18 -38.55 -10.73
C SER A 382 8.62 -37.31 -9.96
N PHE A 383 9.92 -37.13 -9.76
CA PHE A 383 10.47 -35.95 -9.09
C PHE A 383 10.21 -34.67 -9.89
N VAL A 384 10.43 -34.69 -11.21
CA VAL A 384 10.14 -33.55 -12.08
C VAL A 384 8.65 -33.20 -12.10
N CYS A 385 7.76 -34.20 -12.12
CA CYS A 385 6.32 -33.96 -12.06
C CYS A 385 5.91 -33.31 -10.73
N LEU A 386 6.40 -33.85 -9.60
CA LEU A 386 6.14 -33.29 -8.28
C LEU A 386 6.62 -31.83 -8.15
N GLN A 387 7.77 -31.52 -8.75
CA GLN A 387 8.28 -30.14 -8.79
C GLN A 387 7.41 -29.20 -9.65
N ARG A 388 6.77 -29.73 -10.70
CA ARG A 388 5.86 -28.93 -11.53
C ARG A 388 4.58 -28.60 -10.79
N ASP A 389 4.02 -29.59 -10.10
CA ASP A 389 2.80 -29.43 -9.29
C ASP A 389 3.02 -28.45 -8.14
N LEU A 390 4.16 -28.56 -7.44
CA LEU A 390 4.56 -27.59 -6.41
C LEU A 390 4.67 -26.17 -7.00
N ARG A 391 5.29 -26.00 -8.18
CA ARG A 391 5.45 -24.68 -8.80
C ARG A 391 4.11 -24.03 -9.13
N ASP A 392 3.15 -24.82 -9.62
CA ASP A 392 1.80 -24.35 -9.93
C ASP A 392 1.05 -23.92 -8.65
N ASP A 393 1.26 -24.61 -7.52
CA ASP A 393 0.70 -24.26 -6.20
C ASP A 393 1.29 -22.98 -5.58
N TRP A 394 2.58 -22.71 -5.82
CA TRP A 394 3.26 -21.50 -5.31
C TRP A 394 3.00 -20.25 -6.16
N GLN A 395 2.64 -20.43 -7.42
CA GLN A 395 2.40 -19.38 -8.41
C GLN A 395 1.43 -18.26 -7.94
N PRO A 396 0.26 -18.56 -7.32
CA PRO A 396 -0.71 -17.54 -6.92
C PRO A 396 -0.21 -16.65 -5.78
N LYS A 397 0.62 -17.20 -4.88
CA LYS A 397 1.16 -16.48 -3.72
C LYS A 397 2.19 -15.42 -4.12
N LEU A 398 2.88 -15.65 -5.24
CA LEU A 398 3.90 -14.75 -5.79
C LEU A 398 3.33 -13.64 -6.68
N TYR A 399 2.18 -13.86 -7.32
CA TYR A 399 1.58 -12.84 -8.21
C TYR A 399 1.16 -11.55 -7.51
N ARG A 400 1.07 -11.55 -6.17
CA ARG A 400 0.90 -10.33 -5.38
C ARG A 400 2.10 -9.38 -5.52
N PHE A 401 3.27 -9.87 -5.91
CA PHE A 401 4.53 -9.14 -5.86
C PHE A 401 5.32 -9.11 -7.18
N LEU A 402 4.96 -9.93 -8.18
CA LEU A 402 5.70 -10.02 -9.44
C LEU A 402 4.76 -10.09 -10.67
N PRO A 403 4.93 -9.21 -11.68
CA PRO A 403 4.18 -9.27 -12.93
C PRO A 403 4.35 -10.61 -13.66
N LYS A 404 3.31 -11.05 -14.38
CA LYS A 404 3.30 -12.34 -15.11
C LYS A 404 4.44 -12.50 -16.11
N GLU A 405 4.81 -11.41 -16.78
CA GLU A 405 5.92 -11.35 -17.75
C GLU A 405 7.26 -11.68 -17.10
N GLU A 406 7.50 -11.11 -15.91
CA GLU A 406 8.77 -11.24 -15.19
C GLU A 406 8.89 -12.62 -14.53
N TYR A 407 7.79 -13.15 -14.00
CA TYR A 407 7.72 -14.53 -13.51
C TYR A 407 8.02 -15.55 -14.61
N LYS A 408 7.46 -15.37 -15.81
CA LYS A 408 7.70 -16.26 -16.94
C LYS A 408 9.19 -16.32 -17.31
N LYS A 409 9.84 -15.16 -17.38
CA LYS A 409 11.26 -15.03 -17.72
C LYS A 409 12.19 -15.58 -16.63
N MET A 410 11.89 -15.33 -15.36
CA MET A 410 12.78 -15.71 -14.25
C MET A 410 12.60 -17.16 -13.77
N VAL A 411 11.40 -17.73 -13.92
CA VAL A 411 11.05 -19.01 -13.29
C VAL A 411 10.63 -20.05 -14.33
N LYS A 412 9.65 -19.72 -15.17
CA LYS A 412 9.01 -20.70 -16.06
C LYS A 412 9.94 -21.17 -17.18
N GLU A 413 10.59 -20.25 -17.88
CA GLU A 413 11.46 -20.59 -19.02
C GLU A 413 12.72 -21.38 -18.63
N PRO A 414 13.47 -21.02 -17.57
CA PRO A 414 14.63 -21.82 -17.13
C PRO A 414 14.26 -23.23 -16.67
N ALA A 415 13.16 -23.36 -15.92
CA ALA A 415 12.69 -24.65 -15.43
C ALA A 415 12.17 -25.55 -16.57
N GLU A 416 11.39 -25.01 -17.51
CA GLU A 416 10.99 -25.78 -18.70
C GLU A 416 12.18 -26.21 -19.56
N LYS A 417 13.27 -25.45 -19.57
CA LYS A 417 14.50 -25.82 -20.28
C LYS A 417 15.22 -26.98 -19.60
N SER A 418 15.34 -26.98 -18.28
CA SER A 418 15.97 -28.09 -17.52
C SER A 418 15.13 -29.38 -17.60
N GLU A 419 13.80 -29.27 -17.48
CA GLU A 419 12.88 -30.40 -17.63
C GLU A 419 12.98 -31.04 -19.03
N ARG A 420 13.08 -30.22 -20.08
CA ARG A 420 13.26 -30.72 -21.47
C ARG A 420 14.56 -31.47 -21.65
N VAL A 421 15.66 -30.96 -21.11
CA VAL A 421 16.97 -31.63 -21.18
C VAL A 421 16.93 -32.98 -20.46
N PHE A 422 16.36 -33.03 -19.25
CA PHE A 422 16.19 -34.27 -18.51
C PHE A 422 15.34 -35.28 -19.29
N ARG A 423 14.16 -34.87 -19.78
CA ARG A 423 13.26 -35.73 -20.57
C ARG A 423 13.95 -36.30 -21.80
N ASN A 424 14.65 -35.47 -22.57
CA ASN A 424 15.34 -35.93 -23.76
C ASN A 424 16.46 -36.93 -23.41
N SER A 425 17.23 -36.65 -22.36
CA SER A 425 18.29 -37.56 -21.90
C SER A 425 17.75 -38.91 -21.41
N ALA A 426 16.62 -38.90 -20.68
CA ALA A 426 15.98 -40.09 -20.17
C ALA A 426 15.40 -40.96 -21.30
N ILE A 427 14.76 -40.37 -22.30
CA ILE A 427 14.21 -41.09 -23.47
C ILE A 427 15.35 -41.71 -24.28
N ILE A 428 16.37 -40.91 -24.64
CA ILE A 428 17.51 -41.40 -25.43
C ILE A 428 18.26 -42.51 -24.68
N GLY A 429 18.48 -42.34 -23.38
CA GLY A 429 19.14 -43.35 -22.54
C GLY A 429 18.34 -44.64 -22.43
N MET A 430 17.02 -44.55 -22.23
CA MET A 430 16.17 -45.74 -22.14
C MET A 430 16.08 -46.47 -23.48
N VAL A 431 15.94 -45.75 -24.60
CA VAL A 431 15.96 -46.34 -25.95
C VAL A 431 17.29 -47.05 -26.21
N ALA A 432 18.42 -46.44 -25.87
CA ALA A 432 19.74 -47.04 -26.07
C ALA A 432 19.91 -48.36 -25.29
N VAL A 433 19.46 -48.39 -24.03
CA VAL A 433 19.50 -49.59 -23.19
C VAL A 433 18.59 -50.69 -23.73
N VAL A 434 17.36 -50.34 -24.16
CA VAL A 434 16.41 -51.31 -24.74
C VAL A 434 16.95 -51.90 -26.04
N VAL A 435 17.51 -51.07 -26.94
CA VAL A 435 18.15 -51.53 -28.18
C VAL A 435 19.31 -52.46 -27.85
N MET A 436 20.10 -52.15 -26.84
CA MET A 436 21.22 -52.99 -26.43
C MET A 436 20.76 -54.32 -25.81
N PHE A 437 19.72 -54.31 -24.98
CA PHE A 437 19.07 -55.52 -24.48
C PHE A 437 18.59 -56.43 -25.62
N LEU A 438 17.92 -55.86 -26.63
CA LEU A 438 17.49 -56.59 -27.83
C LEU A 438 18.68 -57.14 -28.62
N GLY A 439 19.75 -56.36 -28.77
CA GLY A 439 20.98 -56.82 -29.43
C GLY A 439 21.65 -58.00 -28.72
N VAL A 440 21.81 -57.92 -27.39
CA VAL A 440 22.39 -59.00 -26.59
C VAL A 440 21.54 -60.26 -26.65
N THR A 441 20.22 -60.14 -26.49
CA THR A 441 19.31 -61.29 -26.55
C THR A 441 19.32 -61.92 -27.95
N LEU A 442 19.23 -61.11 -29.01
CA LEU A 442 19.29 -61.61 -30.39
C LEU A 442 20.62 -62.33 -30.69
N VAL A 443 21.77 -61.76 -30.31
CA VAL A 443 23.09 -62.40 -30.48
C VAL A 443 23.22 -63.66 -29.62
N SER A 444 22.62 -63.67 -28.43
CA SER A 444 22.66 -64.83 -27.53
C SER A 444 21.80 -66.00 -28.03
N PHE A 445 20.69 -65.73 -28.72
CA PHE A 445 19.76 -66.75 -29.24
C PHE A 445 20.04 -67.17 -30.70
N ILE A 446 20.58 -66.30 -31.56
CA ILE A 446 20.96 -66.68 -32.94
C ILE A 446 22.20 -67.56 -32.95
N ASN A 447 23.15 -67.34 -32.03
CA ASN A 447 24.31 -68.20 -31.83
C ASN A 447 23.95 -69.43 -30.97
N LEU A 448 23.00 -70.26 -31.44
CA LEU A 448 22.87 -71.63 -30.96
C LEU A 448 24.18 -72.36 -31.32
N PRO A 449 24.90 -72.98 -30.38
CA PRO A 449 26.03 -73.82 -30.73
C PRO A 449 25.49 -75.03 -31.51
N GLY A 450 25.66 -75.00 -32.83
CA GLY A 450 25.58 -76.18 -33.67
C GLY A 450 26.53 -77.24 -33.10
N SER A 451 25.95 -78.39 -32.76
CA SER A 451 26.61 -79.60 -32.31
C SER A 451 27.93 -79.88 -33.02
N GLN A 452 29.02 -80.02 -32.28
CA GLN A 452 30.18 -80.81 -32.69
C GLN A 452 30.31 -81.99 -31.72
N VAL A 453 29.48 -83.00 -31.97
CA VAL A 453 29.81 -84.38 -31.66
C VAL A 453 30.98 -84.77 -32.59
N SER A 454 31.96 -85.49 -32.02
CA SER A 454 33.15 -86.09 -32.65
C SER A 454 34.41 -85.21 -32.75
N LYS A 455 35.18 -85.19 -31.65
CA LYS A 455 36.63 -85.46 -31.69
C LYS A 455 37.12 -85.99 -30.35
N LEU A 456 36.65 -87.19 -30.01
CA LEU A 456 37.39 -88.08 -29.12
C LEU A 456 38.31 -88.92 -30.00
N SER A 457 39.53 -88.44 -30.23
CA SER A 457 40.68 -89.31 -30.42
C SER A 457 41.95 -88.49 -30.31
N SER A 458 42.78 -88.87 -29.34
CA SER A 458 44.23 -88.68 -29.35
C SER A 458 44.77 -87.24 -29.20
N LYS A 459 44.93 -86.79 -27.95
CA LYS A 459 46.29 -86.63 -27.40
C LYS A 459 46.30 -86.62 -25.88
N ASN A 460 46.89 -87.69 -25.36
CA ASN A 460 47.13 -88.00 -23.96
C ASN A 460 47.87 -86.89 -23.21
N SER A 461 47.42 -86.64 -21.97
CA SER A 461 48.23 -86.80 -20.77
C SER A 461 49.69 -86.35 -20.88
N LYS A 462 49.96 -85.07 -20.61
CA LYS A 462 51.14 -84.50 -19.93
C LYS A 462 51.20 -82.98 -20.16
N ALA A 463 50.42 -82.21 -19.41
CA ALA A 463 50.61 -80.75 -19.28
C ALA A 463 49.86 -80.10 -18.09
N ASN A 464 49.37 -80.88 -17.11
CA ASN A 464 48.59 -80.35 -15.98
C ASN A 464 49.29 -80.51 -14.61
N ALA A 465 50.62 -80.58 -14.59
CA ALA A 465 51.40 -80.57 -13.35
C ALA A 465 52.22 -79.28 -13.13
N ASP A 466 52.50 -78.48 -14.16
CA ASP A 466 53.40 -77.31 -14.03
C ASP A 466 52.71 -75.95 -13.90
N VAL A 467 51.40 -75.84 -14.16
CA VAL A 467 50.68 -74.55 -14.03
C VAL A 467 50.09 -74.35 -12.62
N VAL A 468 49.79 -75.43 -11.90
CA VAL A 468 49.28 -75.38 -10.52
C VAL A 468 50.40 -75.09 -9.51
N PHE A 469 51.67 -75.31 -9.87
CA PHE A 469 52.83 -74.99 -9.03
C PHE A 469 53.29 -73.51 -9.15
N GLN A 470 53.04 -72.85 -10.30
CA GLN A 470 53.40 -71.44 -10.50
C GLN A 470 52.41 -70.43 -9.91
N LEU A 471 51.12 -70.75 -9.78
CA LEU A 471 50.14 -69.83 -9.17
C LEU A 471 50.22 -69.82 -7.62
N ASN A 472 50.72 -70.91 -7.02
CA ASN A 472 50.85 -71.04 -5.57
C ASN A 472 52.12 -70.35 -5.00
N GLN A 473 53.04 -69.90 -5.88
CA GLN A 473 54.23 -69.14 -5.50
C GLN A 473 54.03 -67.62 -5.53
N GLN A 474 53.00 -67.13 -6.23
CA GLN A 474 52.63 -65.70 -6.30
C GLN A 474 51.72 -65.25 -5.14
N LEU A 475 50.98 -66.17 -4.50
CA LEU A 475 50.11 -65.86 -3.35
C LEU A 475 50.81 -65.82 -1.98
N ARG A 476 52.14 -66.01 -1.92
CA ARG A 476 52.95 -65.91 -0.68
C ARG A 476 53.63 -64.55 -0.46
N LYS A 477 53.36 -63.52 -1.28
CA LYS A 477 54.05 -62.21 -1.21
C LYS A 477 53.18 -60.99 -0.89
N ILE A 478 52.00 -61.16 -0.30
CA ILE A 478 51.22 -60.01 0.19
C ILE A 478 50.96 -60.17 1.68
N ASN A 479 51.91 -59.63 2.48
CA ASN A 479 51.70 -59.31 3.88
C ASN A 479 50.77 -58.10 3.99
N PHE A 480 49.70 -58.23 4.77
CA PHE A 480 48.98 -57.09 5.34
C PHE A 480 49.85 -56.37 6.37
N PRO A 481 49.69 -55.04 6.52
CA PRO A 481 49.55 -54.51 7.87
C PRO A 481 48.23 -53.77 8.08
N LEU A 482 47.69 -54.02 9.26
CA LEU A 482 46.54 -53.42 9.92
C LEU A 482 46.80 -51.94 10.27
N SER A 483 45.72 -51.14 10.27
CA SER A 483 45.47 -49.94 11.10
C SER A 483 46.46 -48.77 11.03
N THR A 484 46.01 -47.55 10.72
CA THR A 484 45.73 -46.46 11.70
C THR A 484 45.33 -45.16 10.96
N PRO A 485 44.77 -44.14 11.66
CA PRO A 485 43.75 -43.24 11.14
C PRO A 485 44.23 -41.89 10.56
N VAL A 486 43.26 -41.24 9.92
CA VAL A 486 43.16 -39.86 9.43
C VAL A 486 43.97 -38.80 10.22
N PRO A 487 44.69 -37.90 9.54
CA PRO A 487 44.98 -36.58 10.05
C PRO A 487 44.03 -35.53 9.44
N LEU A 488 43.32 -34.82 10.33
CA LEU A 488 42.61 -33.59 10.07
C LEU A 488 43.52 -32.55 9.39
N ARG A 489 43.03 -31.95 8.30
CA ARG A 489 43.61 -30.74 7.73
C ARG A 489 43.16 -29.53 8.55
N LYS A 490 44.11 -28.96 9.27
CA LYS A 490 44.01 -27.72 10.04
C LYS A 490 44.11 -26.49 9.14
N ASP A 491 43.38 -25.48 9.57
CA ASP A 491 43.67 -24.04 9.45
C ASP A 491 43.28 -23.33 8.16
N TRP A 492 42.00 -22.93 8.15
CA TRP A 492 41.61 -21.56 7.80
C TRP A 492 42.25 -20.58 8.80
N SER A 493 43.03 -19.63 8.29
CA SER A 493 43.32 -18.37 8.98
C SER A 493 43.41 -17.23 7.97
N SER A 494 42.47 -16.30 8.05
CA SER A 494 42.65 -14.83 7.95
C SER A 494 41.37 -14.13 7.45
N HIS A 495 40.46 -13.83 8.39
CA HIS A 495 39.73 -12.57 8.35
C HIS A 495 39.65 -12.00 9.76
N SER A 496 40.51 -11.03 10.01
CA SER A 496 40.44 -10.09 11.13
C SER A 496 39.30 -9.11 10.88
N ILE A 497 38.30 -9.09 11.76
CA ILE A 497 37.43 -7.94 11.97
C ILE A 497 37.49 -7.61 13.45
N ALA A 498 38.06 -6.44 13.75
CA ALA A 498 38.14 -5.85 15.06
C ALA A 498 36.78 -5.30 15.49
N TYR A 499 36.37 -5.60 16.72
CA TYR A 499 35.32 -4.88 17.44
C TYR A 499 35.94 -3.69 18.20
N PRO A 500 35.28 -2.53 18.27
CA PRO A 500 35.72 -1.43 19.11
C PRO A 500 35.43 -1.70 20.60
N LYS A 501 36.41 -1.33 21.43
CA LYS A 501 36.34 -1.32 22.90
C LYS A 501 35.28 -0.32 23.39
N SER A 502 34.40 -0.79 24.26
CA SER A 502 33.69 0.01 25.25
C SER A 502 34.67 0.52 26.32
N GLN A 503 34.71 1.84 26.52
CA GLN A 503 35.30 2.47 27.70
C GLN A 503 34.28 2.46 28.84
N GLU A 504 34.69 1.88 29.96
CA GLU A 504 33.99 1.95 31.25
C GLU A 504 34.79 2.94 32.11
N THR A 505 34.20 4.11 32.37
CA THR A 505 34.75 5.15 33.26
C THR A 505 34.14 4.97 34.64
N GLN A 506 35.01 4.79 35.63
CA GLN A 506 34.72 4.68 37.06
C GLN A 506 34.05 5.93 37.65
N ALA A 507 33.22 5.69 38.66
CA ALA A 507 32.47 6.67 39.42
C ALA A 507 33.27 7.27 40.60
N THR A 508 33.07 8.59 40.83
CA THR A 508 32.87 9.32 42.12
C THR A 508 33.96 9.30 43.20
N PRO A 509 34.06 10.30 44.10
CA PRO A 509 33.03 11.25 44.59
C PRO A 509 33.05 12.67 44.01
#